data_AF-A0A3Q9XV28-F1
#
_entry.id   AF-A0A3Q9XV28-F1
#
_cell.length_a   1.000
_cell.length_b   1.000
_cell.length_c   1.000
_cell.angle_alpha   90.00
_cell.angle_beta   90.00
_cell.angle_gamma   90.00
#
_symmetry.space_group_name_H-M   'P 1'
#
loop_
_entity.id
_entity.type
_entity.pdbx_description
1 polymer ?
#
loop_
_entity_poly.entity_id
_entity_poly.type
_entity_poly.pdbx_seq_one_letter_code
_entity_poly.pdbx_strand_id
1 'polypeptide(L)'
;MQIDTQNVDHLGLVAGMCKEIGLVDIIDQAVGNQAKNKHLTYGQAVKCVILNGLRFVSRTLYMYSEYFEDKPIDHLLGTSVIPEQIDDNVLGRALDKLFELGVTELFTKIALHTIKVLGIQVKSLHLDATSLHVDGNYESLLEQGEACIRLVQGYNRF
;
A
#
# COMPACT_ATOMS: atom_id res chain seq x y z
N MET A 1 17.71 -28.34 25.69
CA MET A 1 16.57 -27.92 24.85
C MET A 1 16.14 -26.57 25.36
N GLN A 2 16.44 -25.51 24.63
CA GLN A 2 16.09 -24.14 25.00
C GLN A 2 14.68 -23.87 24.47
N ILE A 3 13.74 -23.58 25.36
CA ILE A 3 12.36 -23.24 24.99
C ILE A 3 12.33 -21.73 24.81
N ASP A 4 12.07 -21.29 23.58
CA ASP A 4 11.82 -19.88 23.25
C ASP A 4 10.31 -19.65 23.14
N THR A 5 9.84 -18.50 23.62
CA THR A 5 8.41 -18.14 23.63
C THR A 5 8.23 -16.80 22.94
N GLN A 6 7.42 -16.77 21.89
CA GLN A 6 7.20 -15.58 21.06
C GLN A 6 5.71 -15.24 21.01
N ASN A 7 5.38 -13.95 20.93
CA ASN A 7 3.99 -13.49 20.93
C ASN A 7 3.48 -13.27 19.50
N VAL A 8 2.46 -14.04 19.10
CA VAL A 8 1.85 -13.94 17.76
C VAL A 8 0.73 -12.88 17.72
N ASP A 9 -0.04 -12.74 18.79
CA ASP A 9 -1.20 -11.83 18.87
C ASP A 9 -2.17 -12.00 17.65
N HIS A 10 -2.89 -10.94 17.26
CA HIS A 10 -3.72 -10.86 16.05
C HIS A 10 -2.94 -10.95 14.73
N LEU A 11 -1.61 -10.86 14.77
CA LEU A 11 -0.75 -10.78 13.58
C LEU A 11 -0.79 -12.06 12.75
N GLY A 12 -1.01 -13.21 13.39
CA GLY A 12 -1.18 -14.48 12.69
C GLY A 12 -2.36 -14.47 11.71
N LEU A 13 -3.50 -13.88 12.10
CA LEU A 13 -4.68 -13.76 11.24
C LEU A 13 -4.42 -12.82 10.07
N VAL A 14 -3.80 -11.68 10.34
CA VAL A 14 -3.46 -10.68 9.32
C VAL A 14 -2.45 -11.24 8.32
N ALA A 15 -1.40 -11.90 8.80
CA ALA A 15 -0.40 -12.56 7.98
C ALA A 15 -1.00 -13.70 7.14
N GLY A 16 -1.91 -14.47 7.73
CA GLY A 16 -2.70 -15.51 7.06
C GLY A 16 -3.52 -14.93 5.91
N MET A 17 -4.27 -13.85 6.16
CA MET A 17 -5.05 -13.16 5.13
C MET A 17 -4.16 -12.59 4.00
N CYS A 18 -3.03 -11.97 4.34
CA CYS A 18 -2.06 -11.49 3.35
C CYS A 18 -1.54 -12.62 2.45
N LYS A 19 -1.36 -13.83 3.03
CA LYS A 19 -0.94 -15.02 2.29
C LYS A 19 -2.08 -15.56 1.42
N GLU A 20 -3.29 -15.64 1.95
CA GLU A 20 -4.46 -16.14 1.24
C GLU A 20 -4.75 -15.33 -0.04
N ILE A 21 -4.67 -14.00 0.04
CA ILE A 21 -4.88 -13.12 -1.12
C ILE A 21 -3.64 -12.96 -2.02
N GLY A 22 -2.51 -13.61 -1.71
CA GLY A 22 -1.28 -13.46 -2.48
C GLY A 22 -0.73 -12.03 -2.51
N LEU A 23 -0.92 -11.26 -1.43
CA LEU A 23 -0.65 -9.82 -1.41
C LEU A 23 0.79 -9.47 -1.84
N VAL A 24 1.76 -10.19 -1.26
CA VAL A 24 3.19 -9.96 -1.50
C VAL A 24 3.51 -10.15 -2.98
N ASP A 25 3.02 -11.24 -3.58
CA ASP A 25 3.26 -11.57 -4.97
C ASP A 25 2.64 -10.53 -5.92
N ILE A 26 1.42 -10.06 -5.63
CA ILE A 26 0.74 -9.05 -6.44
C ILE A 26 1.53 -7.75 -6.47
N ILE A 27 2.03 -7.31 -5.30
CA ILE A 27 2.82 -6.09 -5.17
C ILE A 27 4.18 -6.27 -5.85
N ASP A 28 4.88 -7.37 -5.60
CA ASP A 28 6.20 -7.61 -6.17
C ASP A 28 6.14 -7.69 -7.71
N GLN A 29 5.11 -8.31 -8.27
CA GLN A 29 4.86 -8.32 -9.71
C GLN A 29 4.55 -6.92 -10.25
N ALA A 30 3.79 -6.11 -9.52
CA ALA A 30 3.42 -4.77 -9.96
C ALA A 30 4.62 -3.80 -9.94
N VAL A 31 5.51 -3.93 -8.95
CA VAL A 31 6.74 -3.14 -8.86
C VAL A 31 7.80 -3.59 -9.86
N GLY A 32 7.84 -4.88 -10.21
CA GLY A 32 8.75 -5.43 -11.20
C GLY A 32 10.18 -5.62 -10.65
N ASN A 33 11.19 -5.12 -11.37
CA ASN A 33 12.60 -5.35 -11.04
C ASN A 33 12.97 -4.79 -9.66
N GLN A 34 13.37 -5.68 -8.75
CA GLN A 34 13.85 -5.31 -7.43
C GLN A 34 15.37 -5.38 -7.36
N ALA A 35 15.97 -4.51 -6.54
CA ALA A 35 17.40 -4.56 -6.32
C ALA A 35 17.78 -5.87 -5.61
N LYS A 36 18.78 -6.59 -6.14
CA LYS A 36 19.20 -7.92 -5.67
C LYS A 36 19.78 -7.94 -4.26
N ASN A 37 20.21 -6.78 -3.76
CA ASN A 37 20.86 -6.61 -2.46
C ASN A 37 19.87 -6.18 -1.35
N LYS A 38 18.56 -6.38 -1.55
CA LYS A 38 17.56 -6.09 -0.52
C LYS A 38 17.31 -7.31 0.35
N HIS A 39 17.22 -7.09 1.65
CA HIS A 39 16.80 -8.10 2.62
C HIS A 39 15.29 -8.37 2.56
N LEU A 40 14.50 -7.39 2.09
CA LEU A 40 13.05 -7.47 1.95
C LEU A 40 12.61 -7.06 0.55
N THR A 41 11.66 -7.79 -0.01
CA THR A 41 10.95 -7.34 -1.19
C THR A 41 10.00 -6.18 -0.85
N TYR A 42 9.56 -5.45 -1.86
CA TYR A 42 8.58 -4.38 -1.65
C TYR A 42 7.25 -4.91 -1.09
N GLY A 43 6.76 -6.05 -1.57
CA GLY A 43 5.57 -6.71 -1.05
C GLY A 43 5.74 -7.15 0.41
N GLN A 44 6.92 -7.66 0.78
CA GLN A 44 7.23 -8.00 2.17
C GLN A 44 7.27 -6.76 3.06
N ALA A 45 7.89 -5.66 2.59
CA ALA A 45 7.89 -4.39 3.31
C ALA A 45 6.47 -3.86 3.56
N VAL A 46 5.58 -3.93 2.55
CA VAL A 46 4.17 -3.54 2.70
C VAL A 46 3.45 -4.44 3.69
N LYS A 47 3.71 -5.75 3.67
CA LYS A 47 3.18 -6.68 4.67
C LYS A 47 3.62 -6.29 6.09
N CYS A 48 4.87 -5.87 6.29
CA CYS A 48 5.33 -5.32 7.58
C CYS A 48 4.54 -4.08 7.99
N VAL A 49 4.30 -3.13 7.07
CA VAL A 49 3.49 -1.93 7.32
C VAL A 49 2.07 -2.30 7.73
N ILE A 50 1.43 -3.28 7.09
CA ILE A 50 0.07 -3.73 7.44
C ILE A 50 0.04 -4.39 8.81
N LEU A 51 0.99 -5.28 9.09
CA LEU A 51 1.10 -5.97 10.39
C LEU A 51 1.29 -4.96 11.54
N ASN A 52 2.08 -3.92 11.31
CA ASN A 52 2.29 -2.85 12.27
C ASN A 52 1.07 -1.91 12.36
N GLY A 53 0.52 -1.47 11.23
CA GLY A 53 -0.52 -0.44 11.11
C GLY A 53 -1.83 -0.72 11.85
N LEU A 54 -2.14 -2.00 12.13
CA LEU A 54 -3.33 -2.38 12.91
C LEU A 54 -3.19 -2.15 14.43
N ARG A 55 -1.97 -1.95 14.94
CA ARG A 55 -1.70 -1.71 16.37
C ARG A 55 -0.91 -0.42 16.64
N PHE A 56 -0.24 0.15 15.65
CA PHE A 56 0.73 1.23 15.80
C PHE A 56 0.24 2.61 15.30
N VAL A 57 -1.01 2.95 15.62
CA VAL A 57 -1.59 4.26 15.29
C VAL A 57 -1.01 5.32 16.23
N SER A 58 0.21 5.83 15.99
CA SER A 58 0.82 7.09 16.54
C SER A 58 2.35 7.11 16.68
N ARG A 59 3.11 6.10 16.20
CA ARG A 59 4.58 6.09 16.29
C ARG A 59 5.26 6.18 14.92
N THR A 60 6.47 6.74 14.92
CA THR A 60 7.34 6.96 13.76
C THR A 60 7.89 5.66 13.16
N LEU A 61 8.23 5.67 11.87
CA LEU A 61 8.74 4.50 11.13
C LEU A 61 10.02 3.90 11.72
N TYR A 62 10.87 4.68 12.40
CA TYR A 62 12.13 4.19 12.96
C TYR A 62 11.93 3.24 14.17
N MET A 63 10.72 3.21 14.78
CA MET A 63 10.40 2.32 15.90
C MET A 63 9.90 0.93 15.45
N TYR A 64 10.00 0.62 14.14
CA TYR A 64 9.51 -0.63 13.58
C TYR A 64 10.37 -1.83 13.97
N SER A 65 11.70 -1.70 14.06
CA SER A 65 12.57 -2.80 14.50
C SER A 65 12.21 -3.25 15.92
N GLU A 66 12.06 -2.31 16.86
CA GLU A 66 11.65 -2.56 18.24
C GLU A 66 10.28 -3.26 18.32
N TYR A 67 9.35 -2.89 17.43
CA TYR A 67 8.05 -3.56 17.38
C TYR A 67 8.17 -5.05 17.06
N PHE A 68 9.17 -5.47 16.30
CA PHE A 68 9.30 -6.84 15.83
C PHE A 68 10.19 -7.74 16.71
N GLU A 69 10.86 -7.19 17.74
CA GLU A 69 11.79 -7.94 18.61
C GLU A 69 11.16 -9.14 19.33
N ASP A 70 9.92 -9.03 19.78
CA ASP A 70 9.21 -10.07 20.54
C ASP A 70 8.27 -10.94 19.68
N LYS A 71 8.34 -10.78 18.35
CA LYS A 71 7.42 -11.38 17.38
C LYS A 71 8.10 -12.45 16.52
N PRO A 72 7.35 -13.49 16.10
CA PRO A 72 7.85 -14.50 15.19
C PRO A 72 7.90 -13.98 13.75
N ILE A 73 8.77 -13.01 13.45
CA ILE A 73 8.83 -12.35 12.12
C ILE A 73 9.08 -13.32 10.98
N ASP A 74 9.92 -14.32 11.19
CA ASP A 74 10.18 -15.35 10.19
C ASP A 74 8.91 -16.10 9.79
N HIS A 75 8.06 -16.39 10.76
CA HIS A 75 6.78 -17.04 10.53
C HIS A 75 5.75 -16.08 9.90
N LEU A 76 5.70 -14.84 10.38
CA LEU A 76 4.76 -13.83 9.90
C LEU A 76 5.06 -13.45 8.45
N LEU A 77 6.34 -13.30 8.06
CA LEU A 77 6.76 -12.91 6.72
C LEU A 77 6.95 -14.10 5.78
N GLY A 78 7.27 -15.28 6.32
CA GLY A 78 7.56 -16.48 5.53
C GLY A 78 8.98 -16.48 4.94
N THR A 79 9.88 -15.65 5.48
CA THR A 79 11.29 -15.54 5.09
C THR A 79 12.12 -15.25 6.34
N SER A 80 13.37 -15.72 6.38
CA SER A 80 14.25 -15.42 7.52
C SER A 80 14.75 -13.99 7.44
N VAL A 81 14.38 -13.17 8.42
CA VAL A 81 14.67 -11.73 8.51
C VAL A 81 14.92 -11.41 9.98
N ILE A 82 15.87 -10.52 10.27
CA ILE A 82 16.06 -9.99 11.63
C ILE A 82 15.35 -8.65 11.80
N PRO A 83 14.87 -8.27 12.99
CA PRO A 83 14.11 -7.03 13.20
C PRO A 83 14.85 -5.77 12.71
N GLU A 84 16.18 -5.74 12.82
CA GLU A 84 17.04 -4.62 12.39
C GLU A 84 17.04 -4.41 10.88
N GLN A 85 16.62 -5.41 10.10
CA GLN A 85 16.46 -5.28 8.64
C GLN A 85 15.12 -4.64 8.25
N ILE A 86 14.21 -4.44 9.21
CA ILE A 86 12.92 -3.76 9.04
C ILE A 86 13.08 -2.31 9.53
N ASP A 87 13.89 -1.54 8.82
CA ASP A 87 14.16 -0.13 9.14
C ASP A 87 13.29 0.87 8.36
N ASP A 88 13.29 2.11 8.80
CA ASP A 88 12.54 3.22 8.20
C ASP A 88 12.94 3.51 6.75
N ASN A 89 14.20 3.31 6.38
CA ASN A 89 14.67 3.50 5.01
C ASN A 89 14.09 2.45 4.06
N VAL A 90 14.00 1.18 4.48
CA VAL A 90 13.39 0.11 3.69
C VAL A 90 11.90 0.38 3.50
N LEU A 91 11.21 0.73 4.58
CA LEU A 91 9.77 1.02 4.55
C LEU A 91 9.46 2.29 3.75
N GLY A 92 10.22 3.36 3.95
CA GLY A 92 10.09 4.62 3.22
C GLY A 92 10.28 4.44 1.72
N ARG A 93 11.35 3.74 1.30
CA ARG A 93 11.56 3.41 -0.12
C ARG A 93 10.44 2.55 -0.71
N ALA A 94 9.80 1.70 0.11
CA ALA A 94 8.65 0.93 -0.35
C ALA A 94 7.46 1.85 -0.62
N LEU A 95 7.14 2.75 0.31
CA LEU A 95 6.07 3.73 0.15
C LEU A 95 6.31 4.66 -1.06
N ASP A 96 7.53 5.16 -1.23
CA ASP A 96 7.90 5.97 -2.40
C ASP A 96 7.67 5.20 -3.70
N LYS A 97 8.06 3.92 -3.74
CA LYS A 97 7.87 3.09 -4.93
C LYS A 97 6.42 2.81 -5.23
N LEU A 98 5.59 2.60 -4.20
CA LEU A 98 4.14 2.46 -4.37
C LEU A 98 3.50 3.75 -4.88
N PHE A 99 3.97 4.90 -4.41
CA PHE A 99 3.51 6.20 -4.86
C PHE A 99 3.81 6.41 -6.35
N GLU A 100 5.04 6.14 -6.78
CA GLU A 100 5.43 6.18 -8.21
C GLU A 100 4.60 5.25 -9.09
N LEU A 101 4.20 4.09 -8.57
CA LEU A 101 3.45 3.07 -9.30
C LEU A 101 1.97 3.43 -9.51
N GLY A 102 1.42 4.32 -8.68
CA GLY A 102 -0.02 4.59 -8.63
C GLY A 102 -0.72 3.67 -7.63
N VAL A 103 -0.99 4.22 -6.44
CA VAL A 103 -1.63 3.47 -5.35
C VAL A 103 -3.08 3.10 -5.65
N THR A 104 -3.79 3.92 -6.42
CA THR A 104 -5.21 3.70 -6.77
C THR A 104 -5.38 2.47 -7.66
N GLU A 105 -4.54 2.37 -8.70
CA GLU A 105 -4.53 1.26 -9.63
C GLU A 105 -4.12 -0.03 -8.93
N LEU A 106 -3.08 0.04 -8.09
CA LEU A 106 -2.63 -1.10 -7.30
C LEU A 106 -3.70 -1.57 -6.31
N PHE A 107 -4.33 -0.67 -5.58
CA PHE A 107 -5.42 -0.98 -4.66
C PHE A 107 -6.58 -1.65 -5.38
N THR A 108 -7.00 -1.08 -6.52
CA THR A 108 -8.09 -1.64 -7.33
C THR A 108 -7.77 -3.05 -7.79
N LYS A 109 -6.52 -3.29 -8.25
CA LYS A 109 -6.06 -4.63 -8.64
C LYS A 109 -6.12 -5.62 -7.48
N ILE A 110 -5.63 -5.23 -6.30
CA ILE A 110 -5.66 -6.08 -5.09
C ILE A 110 -7.11 -6.36 -4.65
N ALA A 111 -7.99 -5.36 -4.66
CA ALA A 111 -9.39 -5.50 -4.28
C ALA A 111 -10.13 -6.47 -5.21
N LEU A 112 -10.00 -6.29 -6.53
CA LEU A 112 -10.61 -7.19 -7.53
C LEU A 112 -10.07 -8.62 -7.43
N HIS A 113 -8.78 -8.78 -7.14
CA HIS A 113 -8.19 -10.10 -6.90
C HIS A 113 -8.76 -10.74 -5.63
N THR A 114 -8.81 -9.99 -4.54
CA THR A 114 -9.34 -10.45 -3.24
C THR A 114 -10.79 -10.93 -3.37
N ILE A 115 -11.64 -10.20 -4.09
CA ILE A 115 -13.03 -10.62 -4.36
C ILE A 115 -13.08 -12.01 -5.01
N LYS A 116 -12.20 -12.26 -5.99
CA LYS A 116 -12.13 -13.55 -6.69
C LYS A 116 -11.64 -14.66 -5.78
N VAL A 117 -10.56 -14.42 -5.03
CA VAL A 117 -9.98 -15.40 -4.10
C VAL A 117 -10.99 -15.82 -3.03
N LEU A 118 -11.71 -14.84 -2.46
CA LEU A 118 -12.69 -15.09 -1.41
C LEU A 118 -14.06 -15.55 -1.93
N GLY A 119 -14.26 -15.64 -3.25
CA GLY A 119 -15.53 -16.04 -3.85
C GLY A 119 -16.71 -15.10 -3.54
N ILE A 120 -16.43 -13.81 -3.33
CA ILE A 120 -17.46 -12.82 -2.95
C ILE A 120 -18.35 -12.53 -4.16
N GLN A 121 -19.66 -12.70 -4.00
CA GLN A 121 -20.64 -12.34 -5.03
C GLN A 121 -20.79 -10.82 -5.12
N VAL A 122 -20.38 -10.24 -6.24
CA VAL A 122 -20.52 -8.80 -6.51
C VAL A 122 -21.83 -8.54 -7.23
N LYS A 123 -22.71 -7.73 -6.63
CA LYS A 123 -23.98 -7.30 -7.25
C LYS A 123 -23.89 -5.95 -7.95
N SER A 124 -22.96 -5.10 -7.53
CA SER A 124 -22.69 -3.78 -8.10
C SER A 124 -21.24 -3.37 -7.83
N LEU A 125 -20.68 -2.54 -8.71
CA LEU A 125 -19.34 -1.96 -8.57
C LEU A 125 -19.50 -0.44 -8.64
N HIS A 126 -19.13 0.27 -7.57
CA HIS A 126 -19.00 1.72 -7.59
C HIS A 126 -17.52 2.07 -7.68
N LEU A 127 -17.14 2.74 -8.76
CA LEU A 127 -15.87 3.44 -8.87
C LEU A 127 -16.09 4.85 -8.35
N ASP A 128 -15.53 5.14 -7.18
CA ASP A 128 -15.57 6.49 -6.61
C ASP A 128 -14.57 7.36 -7.39
N ALA A 129 -15.08 8.08 -8.38
CA ALA A 129 -14.28 8.97 -9.20
C ALA A 129 -14.31 10.37 -8.58
N THR A 130 -13.14 10.92 -8.26
CA THR A 130 -13.03 12.30 -7.76
C THR A 130 -13.45 13.26 -8.87
N SER A 131 -14.63 13.88 -8.73
CA SER A 131 -15.05 14.98 -9.59
C SER A 131 -14.32 16.27 -9.19
N LEU A 132 -13.56 16.86 -10.11
CA LEU A 132 -13.04 18.21 -9.94
C LEU A 132 -14.10 19.20 -10.42
N HIS A 133 -14.68 19.96 -9.49
CA HIS A 133 -15.53 21.10 -9.83
C HIS A 133 -14.67 22.37 -9.88
N VAL A 134 -14.81 23.14 -10.94
CA VAL A 134 -14.10 24.41 -11.13
C VAL A 134 -15.13 25.51 -11.37
N ASP A 135 -15.02 26.59 -10.60
CA ASP A 135 -15.87 27.77 -10.69
C ASP A 135 -15.02 28.96 -11.15
N GLY A 136 -15.46 29.65 -12.21
CA GLY A 136 -14.79 30.83 -12.75
C GLY A 136 -15.62 31.55 -13.79
N ASN A 137 -15.33 32.83 -14.00
CA ASN A 137 -15.88 33.57 -15.14
C ASN A 137 -15.09 33.16 -16.38
N TYR A 138 -15.54 32.12 -17.08
CA TYR A 138 -14.89 31.64 -18.29
C TYR A 138 -15.21 32.59 -19.45
N GLU A 139 -14.18 33.20 -20.04
CA GLU A 139 -14.33 33.88 -21.33
C GLU A 139 -14.65 32.83 -22.39
N SER A 140 -15.92 32.71 -22.76
CA SER A 140 -16.33 31.85 -23.87
C SER A 140 -15.88 32.50 -25.19
N LEU A 141 -14.86 31.94 -25.83
CA LEU A 141 -14.54 32.28 -27.23
C LEU A 141 -15.62 31.67 -28.12
N LEU A 142 -16.73 32.39 -28.31
CA LEU A 142 -17.83 31.97 -29.19
C LEU A 142 -17.52 32.06 -30.69
N GLU A 143 -16.25 32.26 -31.09
CA GLU A 143 -15.93 32.54 -32.49
C GLU A 143 -15.72 31.31 -33.38
N GLN A 144 -15.66 30.08 -32.87
CA GLN A 144 -15.58 28.89 -33.73
C GLN A 144 -16.31 27.67 -33.13
N GLY A 145 -17.64 27.66 -33.21
CA GLY A 145 -18.47 26.45 -33.36
C GLY A 145 -18.59 25.44 -32.20
N GLU A 146 -17.68 25.44 -31.23
CA GLU A 146 -17.74 24.57 -30.06
C GLU A 146 -17.38 25.37 -28.81
N ALA A 147 -18.16 25.23 -27.73
CA ALA A 147 -17.89 25.87 -26.45
C ALA A 147 -16.61 25.29 -25.84
N CYS A 148 -15.45 25.82 -26.23
CA CYS A 148 -14.16 25.41 -25.73
C CYS A 148 -13.89 26.08 -24.38
N ILE A 149 -13.82 25.28 -23.31
CA ILE A 149 -13.39 25.77 -21.99
C ILE A 149 -11.89 26.03 -22.06
N ARG A 150 -11.50 27.31 -22.01
CA ARG A 150 -10.08 27.68 -21.90
C ARG A 150 -9.63 27.53 -20.46
N LEU A 151 -8.83 26.49 -20.19
CA LEU A 151 -8.15 26.34 -18.90
C LEU A 151 -7.15 27.49 -18.73
N VAL A 152 -7.41 28.37 -17.75
CA VAL A 152 -6.49 29.43 -17.33
C VAL A 152 -5.75 29.01 -16.07
N GLN A 153 -4.55 29.56 -15.86
CA GLN A 153 -3.77 29.28 -14.65
C GLN A 153 -4.56 29.75 -13.42
N GLY A 154 -4.98 28.79 -12.58
CA GLY A 154 -5.64 29.09 -11.30
C GLY A 154 -4.63 29.63 -10.29
N TYR A 155 -5.07 30.57 -9.46
CA TYR A 155 -4.28 31.09 -8.35
C TYR A 155 -4.85 30.58 -7.02
N ASN A 156 -3.96 30.27 -6.09
CA ASN A 156 -4.34 29.84 -4.77
C ASN A 156 -4.96 31.01 -4.00
N ARG A 157 -6.14 30.81 -3.40
CA ARG A 157 -6.75 31.80 -2.51
C ARG A 157 -6.23 31.54 -1.09
N PHE A 158 -5.02 32.01 -0.82
CA PHE A 158 -4.53 32.21 0.55
C PHE A 158 -4.15 33.68 0.71
#